data_AF-A0A836TM52-F1
#
_entry.id   AF-A0A836TM52-F1
#
_cell.length_a   1.000
_cell.length_b   1.000
_cell.length_c   1.000
_cell.angle_alpha   90.00
_cell.angle_beta   90.00
_cell.angle_gamma   90.00
#
_symmetry.space_group_name_H-M   'P 1'
#
loop_
_entity.id
_entity.type
_entity.pdbx_description
1 polymer ?
#
loop_
_entity_poly.entity_id
_entity_poly.type
_entity_poly.pdbx_seq_one_letter_code
_entity_poly.pdbx_strand_id
1 'polypeptide(L)'
;MEVKQQEASVGRFSADILCRNVADDSMVVIENQLEQTDHSHLGQLITYAAGLDAKTLVWVVKQFTEEHRAAIDWLNLHTDEDFQFFGVEVEVFRIGDSPPAPRFDIVAKPNDWAKVTRQAQRSSTGHSDLQKLYLEFWDIFGDHSEEDGRFKRPKPQPDKWLGWGSGGKETSLCTQICFKESWILLDVYIGGRNCEAHFHLLKAQKEQIEAELGYPLVWDDRPGMKSCSIFIKKEVETNDRSRWEEYSHWLLNRLAEFGDVFRPRIKQLEASEWVPATDSREAAVELD
;
A
#
# COMPACT_ATOMS: atom_id res chain seq x y z
N MET A 1 -17.29 12.08 -4.75
CA MET A 1 -18.12 13.25 -4.40
C MET A 1 -19.47 13.13 -5.07
N GLU A 2 -20.49 13.70 -4.44
CA GLU A 2 -21.85 13.82 -4.96
C GLU A 2 -22.25 15.30 -4.87
N VAL A 3 -22.80 15.86 -5.96
CA VAL A 3 -23.30 17.25 -5.94
C VAL A 3 -24.58 17.30 -5.10
N LYS A 4 -24.60 18.17 -4.09
CA LYS A 4 -25.75 18.39 -3.23
C LYS A 4 -26.61 19.55 -3.74
N GLN A 5 -25.97 20.65 -4.09
CA GLN A 5 -26.64 21.87 -4.51
C GLN A 5 -25.73 22.66 -5.44
N GLN A 6 -26.35 23.32 -6.42
CA GLN A 6 -25.73 24.42 -7.17
C GLN A 6 -26.32 25.72 -6.63
N GLU A 7 -25.51 26.77 -6.55
CA GLU A 7 -25.92 28.05 -5.95
C GLU A 7 -26.41 27.89 -4.50
N ALA A 8 -25.54 27.35 -3.64
CA ALA A 8 -25.83 27.11 -2.23
C ALA A 8 -25.77 28.42 -1.43
N SER A 9 -26.92 28.91 -0.98
CA SER A 9 -27.03 30.21 -0.30
C SER A 9 -26.37 30.23 1.08
N VAL A 10 -25.54 31.24 1.32
CA VAL A 10 -24.90 31.57 2.61
C VAL A 10 -25.18 33.05 2.91
N GLY A 11 -26.27 33.30 3.62
CA GLY A 11 -26.74 34.66 3.88
C GLY A 11 -27.08 35.41 2.59
N ARG A 12 -26.29 36.44 2.25
CA ARG A 12 -26.45 37.22 1.01
C ARG A 12 -25.60 36.72 -0.17
N PHE A 13 -24.77 35.72 0.07
CA PHE A 13 -23.85 35.14 -0.93
C PHE A 13 -24.32 33.73 -1.30
N SER A 14 -23.72 33.16 -2.36
CA SER A 14 -24.05 31.85 -2.89
C SER A 14 -22.76 31.17 -3.34
N ALA A 15 -22.52 29.95 -2.87
CA ALA A 15 -21.41 29.13 -3.37
C ALA A 15 -21.84 28.41 -4.66
N ASP A 16 -20.99 28.41 -5.70
CA ASP A 16 -21.37 27.86 -7.01
C ASP A 16 -21.80 26.41 -6.93
N ILE A 17 -20.98 25.56 -6.28
CA ILE A 17 -21.25 24.14 -6.14
C ILE A 17 -20.94 23.68 -4.72
N LEU A 18 -21.95 23.13 -4.07
CA LEU A 18 -21.83 22.41 -2.81
C LEU A 18 -21.95 20.92 -3.06
N CYS A 19 -20.95 20.18 -2.62
CA CYS A 19 -20.83 18.75 -2.76
C CYS A 19 -20.71 18.08 -1.39
N ARG A 20 -21.03 16.78 -1.36
CA ARG A 20 -20.72 15.89 -0.24
C ARG A 20 -19.64 14.90 -0.65
N ASN A 21 -18.64 14.71 0.19
CA ASN A 21 -17.72 13.59 0.07
C ASN A 21 -18.44 12.30 0.51
N VAL A 22 -18.54 11.32 -0.38
CA VAL A 22 -19.27 10.07 -0.12
C VAL A 22 -18.53 9.12 0.83
N ALA A 23 -17.24 9.39 1.09
CA ALA A 23 -16.42 8.53 1.95
C ALA A 23 -16.58 8.82 3.44
N ASP A 24 -16.80 10.09 3.81
CA ASP A 24 -16.80 10.58 5.20
C ASP A 24 -17.90 11.63 5.49
N ASP A 25 -18.80 11.85 4.54
CA ASP A 25 -19.90 12.83 4.60
C ASP A 25 -19.48 14.30 4.75
N SER A 26 -18.19 14.63 4.65
CA SER A 26 -17.71 16.01 4.72
C SER A 26 -18.20 16.86 3.54
N MET A 27 -18.43 18.15 3.81
CA MET A 27 -18.90 19.09 2.80
C MET A 27 -17.72 19.72 2.03
N VAL A 28 -17.90 19.81 0.71
CA VAL A 28 -16.92 20.37 -0.21
C VAL A 28 -17.56 21.52 -0.97
N VAL A 29 -16.91 22.68 -0.96
CA VAL A 29 -17.33 23.87 -1.72
C VAL A 29 -16.39 24.07 -2.90
N ILE A 30 -16.97 24.30 -4.08
CA ILE A 30 -16.24 24.69 -5.28
C ILE A 30 -16.75 26.05 -5.70
N GLU A 31 -15.83 27.01 -5.82
CA GLU A 31 -16.09 28.37 -6.32
C GLU A 31 -15.31 28.56 -7.61
N ASN A 32 -15.99 28.95 -8.69
CA ASN A 32 -15.39 29.21 -9.99
C ASN A 32 -15.30 30.72 -10.24
N GLN A 33 -14.13 31.18 -10.68
CA GLN A 33 -13.93 32.56 -11.07
C GLN A 33 -13.20 32.62 -12.42
N LEU A 34 -13.89 33.06 -13.47
CA LEU A 34 -13.30 33.14 -14.82
C LEU A 34 -12.43 34.39 -14.98
N GLU A 35 -12.68 35.42 -14.18
CA GLU A 35 -11.92 36.66 -14.06
C GLU A 35 -10.64 36.48 -13.22
N GLN A 36 -9.86 37.56 -13.10
CA GLN A 36 -8.68 37.58 -12.23
C GLN A 36 -9.09 37.39 -10.76
N THR A 37 -8.31 36.62 -10.01
CA THR A 37 -8.55 36.40 -8.58
C THR A 37 -8.63 37.70 -7.80
N ASP A 38 -9.55 37.77 -6.85
CA ASP A 38 -9.76 38.94 -5.98
C ASP A 38 -9.99 38.57 -4.52
N HIS A 39 -9.92 39.58 -3.65
CA HIS A 39 -10.15 39.41 -2.21
C HIS A 39 -11.59 39.06 -1.85
N SER A 40 -12.56 39.38 -2.72
CA SER A 40 -13.98 39.08 -2.45
C SER A 40 -14.21 37.57 -2.49
N HIS A 41 -13.71 36.90 -3.54
CA HIS A 41 -13.82 35.45 -3.72
C HIS A 41 -13.01 34.69 -2.66
N LEU A 42 -11.81 35.18 -2.31
CA LEU A 42 -11.06 34.62 -1.19
C LEU A 42 -11.85 34.73 0.13
N GLY A 43 -12.46 35.89 0.39
CA GLY A 43 -13.31 36.09 1.57
C GLY A 43 -14.57 35.22 1.55
N GLN A 44 -15.16 34.99 0.38
CA GLN A 44 -16.29 34.09 0.18
C GLN A 44 -15.92 32.66 0.55
N LEU A 45 -14.80 32.12 0.04
CA LEU A 45 -14.32 30.78 0.40
C LEU A 45 -14.22 30.62 1.93
N ILE A 46 -13.55 31.55 2.61
CA ILE A 46 -13.41 31.49 4.08
C ILE A 46 -14.78 31.56 4.77
N THR A 47 -15.69 32.39 4.26
CA THR A 47 -17.05 32.52 4.80
C THR A 47 -17.86 31.24 4.58
N TYR A 48 -17.70 30.58 3.45
CA TYR A 48 -18.40 29.33 3.12
C TYR A 48 -17.90 28.16 3.96
N ALA A 49 -16.60 28.12 4.30
CA ALA A 49 -16.07 27.13 5.25
C ALA A 49 -16.89 27.11 6.55
N ALA A 50 -17.13 28.30 7.12
CA ALA A 50 -17.91 28.45 8.34
C ALA A 50 -19.43 28.30 8.13
N GLY A 51 -19.97 28.87 7.06
CA GLY A 51 -21.41 28.94 6.82
C GLY A 51 -22.04 27.63 6.32
N LEU A 52 -21.25 26.75 5.70
CA LEU A 52 -21.70 25.48 5.13
C LEU A 52 -21.05 24.26 5.80
N ASP A 53 -20.33 24.47 6.91
CA ASP A 53 -19.51 23.44 7.58
C ASP A 53 -18.60 22.70 6.59
N ALA A 54 -18.04 23.45 5.63
CA ALA A 54 -17.26 22.92 4.53
C ALA A 54 -15.80 22.76 4.96
N LYS A 55 -15.32 21.51 4.90
CA LYS A 55 -13.96 21.13 5.26
C LYS A 55 -13.01 21.21 4.06
N THR A 56 -13.52 21.06 2.85
CA THR A 56 -12.73 21.18 1.62
C THR A 56 -13.23 22.34 0.77
N LEU A 57 -12.32 23.20 0.35
CA LEU A 57 -12.60 24.40 -0.42
C LEU A 57 -11.75 24.42 -1.68
N VAL A 58 -12.39 24.52 -2.83
CA VAL A 58 -11.73 24.48 -4.15
C VAL A 58 -12.04 25.78 -4.88
N TRP A 59 -11.00 26.57 -5.14
CA TRP A 59 -11.11 27.79 -5.94
C TRP A 59 -10.56 27.52 -7.34
N VAL A 60 -11.47 27.45 -8.31
CA VAL A 60 -11.18 27.17 -9.71
C VAL A 60 -11.13 28.49 -10.46
N VAL A 61 -9.96 28.84 -11.00
CA VAL A 61 -9.79 30.12 -11.71
C VAL A 61 -9.06 29.93 -13.02
N LYS A 62 -9.09 30.95 -13.89
CA LYS A 62 -8.28 30.92 -15.12
C LYS A 62 -6.77 31.00 -14.82
N GLN A 63 -6.38 31.89 -13.90
CA GLN A 63 -5.00 32.06 -13.48
C GLN A 63 -4.96 32.72 -12.09
N PHE A 64 -4.14 32.20 -11.19
CA PHE A 64 -3.88 32.82 -9.88
C PHE A 64 -2.86 33.94 -9.99
N THR A 65 -3.07 35.02 -9.24
CA THR A 65 -1.97 35.90 -8.85
C THR A 65 -1.10 35.23 -7.80
N GLU A 66 0.17 35.64 -7.71
CA GLU A 66 1.11 35.07 -6.74
C GLU A 66 0.64 35.31 -5.30
N GLU A 67 0.04 36.47 -5.01
CA GLU A 67 -0.48 36.83 -3.69
C GLU A 67 -1.65 35.94 -3.26
N HIS A 68 -2.60 35.68 -4.14
CA HIS A 68 -3.75 34.82 -3.83
C HIS A 68 -3.34 33.36 -3.70
N ARG A 69 -2.41 32.89 -4.54
CA ARG A 69 -1.80 31.56 -4.36
C ARG A 69 -1.11 31.46 -2.98
N ALA A 70 -0.27 32.45 -2.64
CA ALA A 70 0.43 32.48 -1.36
C ALA A 70 -0.55 32.56 -0.17
N ALA A 71 -1.69 33.22 -0.32
CA ALA A 71 -2.74 33.24 0.69
C ALA A 71 -3.37 31.84 0.91
N ILE A 72 -3.64 31.08 -0.15
CA ILE A 72 -4.10 29.69 -0.04
C ILE A 72 -3.05 28.80 0.62
N ASP A 73 -1.78 28.96 0.25
CA ASP A 73 -0.67 28.23 0.88
C ASP A 73 -0.53 28.60 2.38
N TRP A 74 -0.71 29.89 2.72
CA TRP A 74 -0.71 30.36 4.11
C TRP A 74 -1.86 29.75 4.92
N LEU A 75 -3.08 29.70 4.35
CA LEU A 75 -4.24 29.06 4.99
C LEU A 75 -3.94 27.60 5.29
N ASN A 76 -3.48 26.83 4.31
CA ASN A 76 -3.11 25.43 4.47
C ASN A 76 -1.99 25.17 5.51
N LEU A 77 -1.18 26.18 5.83
CA LEU A 77 -0.14 26.08 6.85
C LEU A 77 -0.65 26.42 8.27
N HIS A 78 -1.72 27.22 8.38
CA HIS A 78 -2.17 27.81 9.64
C HIS A 78 -3.59 27.41 10.05
N THR A 79 -4.29 26.58 9.29
CA THR A 79 -5.56 25.95 9.69
C THR A 79 -5.33 24.52 10.18
N ASP A 80 -6.24 24.02 11.02
CA ASP A 80 -6.23 22.62 11.50
C ASP A 80 -6.31 21.63 10.32
N GLU A 81 -5.82 20.39 10.53
CA GLU A 81 -5.73 19.33 9.51
C GLU A 81 -7.07 18.95 8.86
N ASP A 82 -8.18 19.33 9.50
CA ASP A 82 -9.54 19.13 9.04
C ASP A 82 -9.93 20.03 7.86
N PHE A 83 -9.20 21.14 7.62
CA PHE A 83 -9.46 22.07 6.53
C PHE A 83 -8.48 21.91 5.39
N GLN A 84 -9.00 21.92 4.16
CA GLN A 84 -8.21 21.73 2.96
C GLN A 84 -8.59 22.76 1.91
N PHE A 85 -7.64 23.64 1.56
CA PHE A 85 -7.83 24.67 0.54
C PHE A 85 -7.05 24.32 -0.73
N PHE A 86 -7.73 24.37 -1.87
CA PHE A 86 -7.16 24.09 -3.18
C PHE A 86 -7.28 25.30 -4.09
N GLY A 87 -6.15 25.68 -4.69
CA GLY A 87 -6.12 26.57 -5.85
C GLY A 87 -5.97 25.74 -7.11
N VAL A 88 -6.93 25.84 -8.02
CA VAL A 88 -6.97 25.10 -9.27
C VAL A 88 -7.04 26.08 -10.44
N GLU A 89 -6.11 25.97 -11.38
CA GLU A 89 -6.19 26.68 -12.65
C GLU A 89 -6.89 25.82 -13.70
N VAL A 90 -7.81 26.42 -14.46
CA VAL A 90 -8.51 25.75 -15.56
C VAL A 90 -8.09 26.31 -16.92
N GLU A 91 -7.66 25.40 -17.78
CA GLU A 91 -7.37 25.66 -19.19
C GLU A 91 -8.28 24.82 -20.08
N VAL A 92 -8.45 25.23 -21.34
CA VAL A 92 -9.22 24.46 -22.32
C VAL A 92 -8.31 24.05 -23.46
N PHE A 93 -8.20 22.74 -23.67
CA PHE A 93 -7.47 22.17 -24.79
C PHE A 93 -8.38 21.66 -25.88
N ARG A 94 -7.91 21.75 -27.11
CA ARG A 94 -8.57 21.14 -28.26
C ARG A 94 -7.51 20.43 -29.10
N ILE A 95 -7.67 19.12 -29.29
CA ILE A 95 -6.78 18.32 -30.13
C ILE A 95 -7.48 18.09 -31.48
N GLY A 96 -6.97 18.69 -32.54
CA GLY A 96 -7.60 18.66 -33.86
C GLY A 96 -9.05 19.18 -33.79
N ASP A 97 -9.98 18.38 -34.32
CA ASP A 97 -11.40 18.72 -34.35
C ASP A 97 -12.20 18.26 -33.12
N SER A 98 -11.56 17.68 -32.10
CA SER A 98 -12.24 17.23 -30.87
C SER A 98 -13.03 18.36 -30.19
N PRO A 99 -14.06 18.03 -29.38
CA PRO A 99 -14.65 18.98 -28.46
C PRO A 99 -13.58 19.55 -27.52
N PRO A 100 -13.66 20.84 -27.14
CA PRO A 100 -12.79 21.41 -26.13
C PRO A 100 -12.88 20.60 -24.83
N ALA A 101 -11.73 20.19 -24.30
CA ALA A 101 -11.58 19.45 -23.06
C ALA A 101 -10.97 20.36 -21.98
N PRO A 102 -11.60 20.48 -20.81
CA PRO A 102 -11.01 21.22 -19.70
C PRO A 102 -9.82 20.44 -19.13
N ARG A 103 -8.75 21.16 -18.82
CA ARG A 103 -7.62 20.70 -18.03
C ARG A 103 -7.59 21.50 -16.73
N PHE A 104 -7.40 20.80 -15.62
CA PHE A 104 -7.28 21.40 -14.30
C PHE A 104 -5.87 21.16 -13.76
N ASP A 105 -5.16 22.23 -13.43
CA ASP A 105 -3.83 22.19 -12.83
C ASP A 105 -3.91 22.69 -11.38
N ILE A 106 -3.46 21.86 -10.42
CA ILE A 106 -3.48 22.22 -8.99
C ILE A 106 -2.23 23.05 -8.68
N VAL A 107 -2.43 24.33 -8.38
CA VAL A 107 -1.33 25.29 -8.12
C VAL A 107 -1.10 25.59 -6.65
N ALA A 108 -2.10 25.37 -5.79
CA ALA A 108 -2.00 25.45 -4.34
C ALA A 108 -2.78 24.29 -3.69
N LYS A 109 -2.22 23.67 -2.65
CA LYS A 109 -2.79 22.48 -1.99
C LYS A 109 -2.22 22.30 -0.59
N PRO A 110 -2.85 21.50 0.29
CA PRO A 110 -2.31 21.21 1.62
C PRO A 110 -0.89 20.62 1.58
N ASN A 111 -0.03 21.00 2.53
CA ASN A 111 1.38 20.59 2.57
C ASN A 111 1.55 19.05 2.64
N ASP A 112 0.69 18.38 3.40
CA ASP A 112 0.68 16.92 3.46
C ASP A 112 -0.13 16.29 2.33
N TRP A 113 -0.66 17.00 1.33
CA TRP A 113 -1.46 16.41 0.25
C TRP A 113 -0.75 15.29 -0.51
N ALA A 114 0.57 15.31 -0.70
CA ALA A 114 1.28 14.19 -1.32
C ALA A 114 1.38 12.95 -0.40
N LYS A 115 1.45 13.16 0.92
CA LYS A 115 1.40 12.10 1.93
C LYS A 115 -0.03 11.62 2.12
N VAL A 116 -1.02 12.52 2.21
CA VAL A 116 -2.46 12.32 2.27
C VAL A 116 -3.03 11.81 0.94
N THR A 117 -2.42 11.96 -0.23
CA THR A 117 -2.88 11.25 -1.45
C THR A 117 -2.38 9.80 -1.41
N ARG A 118 -1.16 9.56 -0.90
CA ARG A 118 -0.63 8.21 -0.64
C ARG A 118 -1.24 7.55 0.61
N GLN A 119 -1.69 8.33 1.58
CA GLN A 119 -2.35 7.91 2.82
C GLN A 119 -3.85 7.85 2.64
N ALA A 120 -4.53 8.73 1.91
CA ALA A 120 -5.95 8.61 1.55
C ALA A 120 -6.18 7.52 0.51
N GLN A 121 -5.19 7.13 -0.30
CA GLN A 121 -5.21 5.80 -0.94
C GLN A 121 -5.13 4.64 0.06
N ARG A 122 -4.68 4.88 1.30
CA ARG A 122 -4.58 3.90 2.40
C ARG A 122 -5.61 4.09 3.53
N SER A 123 -6.33 5.21 3.56
CA SER A 123 -7.17 5.67 4.69
C SER A 123 -8.50 6.28 4.24
N SER A 124 -8.82 6.29 2.94
CA SER A 124 -10.22 6.34 2.52
C SER A 124 -10.85 4.97 2.76
N THR A 125 -12.03 5.01 3.36
CA THR A 125 -12.90 3.91 3.73
C THR A 125 -13.29 3.08 2.51
N GLY A 126 -12.46 2.07 2.25
CA GLY A 126 -12.69 0.95 1.37
C GLY A 126 -11.37 0.28 1.03
N HIS A 127 -11.10 -0.89 1.61
CA HIS A 127 -10.13 -1.81 1.02
C HIS A 127 -10.49 -1.99 -0.47
N SER A 128 -9.51 -1.94 -1.38
CA SER A 128 -9.75 -2.37 -2.76
C SER A 128 -10.34 -3.78 -2.77
N ASP A 129 -11.06 -4.17 -3.83
CA ASP A 129 -11.71 -5.49 -3.85
C ASP A 129 -10.71 -6.65 -3.61
N LEU A 130 -9.48 -6.50 -4.10
CA LEU A 130 -8.39 -7.44 -3.82
C LEU A 130 -7.97 -7.44 -2.34
N GLN A 131 -7.90 -6.28 -1.70
CA GLN A 131 -7.59 -6.18 -0.27
C GLN A 131 -8.72 -6.71 0.61
N LYS A 132 -9.99 -6.54 0.19
CA LYS A 132 -11.14 -7.18 0.85
C LYS A 132 -11.04 -8.70 0.73
N LEU A 133 -10.67 -9.23 -0.44
CA LEU A 133 -10.43 -10.66 -0.63
C LEU A 133 -9.31 -11.18 0.29
N TYR A 134 -8.22 -10.43 0.45
CA TYR A 134 -7.18 -10.80 1.41
C TYR A 134 -7.70 -10.83 2.84
N LEU A 135 -8.44 -9.82 3.27
CA LEU A 135 -9.00 -9.80 4.63
C LEU A 135 -9.98 -10.94 4.87
N GLU A 136 -10.86 -11.22 3.91
CA GLU A 136 -11.84 -12.30 3.98
C GLU A 136 -11.13 -13.66 4.10
N PHE A 137 -10.13 -13.92 3.24
CA PHE A 137 -9.35 -15.15 3.30
C PHE A 137 -8.59 -15.28 4.61
N TRP A 138 -7.94 -14.21 5.09
CA TRP A 138 -7.17 -14.26 6.33
C TRP A 138 -8.04 -14.36 7.58
N ASP A 139 -9.30 -13.92 7.53
CA ASP A 139 -10.24 -14.12 8.63
C ASP A 139 -10.67 -15.59 8.72
N ILE A 140 -11.02 -16.21 7.58
CA ILE A 140 -11.32 -17.65 7.49
C ILE A 140 -10.10 -18.49 7.88
N PHE A 141 -8.91 -18.14 7.39
CA PHE A 141 -7.66 -18.77 7.82
C PHE A 141 -7.46 -18.63 9.34
N GLY A 142 -7.85 -17.48 9.91
CA GLY A 142 -7.80 -17.22 11.34
C GLY A 142 -8.71 -18.13 12.16
N ASP A 143 -9.94 -18.36 11.70
CA ASP A 143 -10.87 -19.33 12.29
C ASP A 143 -10.24 -20.74 12.32
N HIS A 144 -9.73 -21.21 11.18
CA HIS A 144 -9.10 -22.53 11.11
C HIS A 144 -7.80 -22.64 11.93
N SER A 145 -7.03 -21.55 12.04
CA SER A 145 -5.86 -21.50 12.90
C SER A 145 -6.23 -21.64 14.39
N GLU A 146 -7.37 -21.07 14.79
CA GLU A 146 -7.89 -21.14 16.14
C GLU A 146 -8.45 -22.53 16.47
N GLU A 147 -9.16 -23.14 15.52
CA GLU A 147 -9.66 -24.53 15.60
C GLU A 147 -8.52 -25.55 15.69
N ASP A 148 -7.45 -25.37 14.90
CA ASP A 148 -6.28 -26.23 14.88
C ASP A 148 -5.46 -26.17 16.19
N GLY A 149 -5.41 -25.00 16.82
CA GLY A 149 -4.80 -24.80 18.13
C GLY A 149 -3.26 -24.80 18.20
N ARG A 150 -2.54 -25.14 17.11
CA ARG A 150 -1.06 -25.06 17.07
C ARG A 150 -0.55 -23.62 17.00
N PHE A 151 -1.37 -22.71 16.47
CA PHE A 151 -1.01 -21.31 16.22
C PHE A 151 -2.06 -20.37 16.82
N LYS A 152 -1.62 -19.18 17.25
CA LYS A 152 -2.55 -18.12 17.65
C LYS A 152 -3.25 -17.58 16.41
N ARG A 153 -4.54 -17.27 16.52
CA ARG A 153 -5.30 -16.57 15.48
C ARG A 153 -4.54 -15.30 15.04
N PRO A 154 -4.10 -15.21 13.78
CA PRO A 154 -3.46 -14.01 13.27
C PRO A 154 -4.51 -12.92 13.06
N LYS A 155 -4.09 -11.66 13.16
CA LYS A 155 -4.93 -10.53 12.74
C LYS A 155 -4.98 -10.51 11.21
N PRO A 156 -6.17 -10.54 10.57
CA PRO A 156 -6.29 -10.42 9.12
C PRO A 156 -5.61 -9.15 8.59
N GLN A 157 -4.95 -9.26 7.43
CA GLN A 157 -4.23 -8.16 6.80
C GLN A 157 -4.75 -7.88 5.39
N PRO A 158 -4.78 -6.62 4.92
CA PRO A 158 -5.14 -6.29 3.54
C PRO A 158 -3.96 -6.51 2.57
N ASP A 159 -3.25 -7.62 2.71
CA ASP A 159 -2.06 -7.95 1.91
C ASP A 159 -2.02 -9.46 1.66
N LYS A 160 -1.21 -9.87 0.69
CA LYS A 160 -1.11 -11.25 0.21
C LYS A 160 -0.42 -12.22 1.16
N TRP A 161 0.06 -11.77 2.31
CA TRP A 161 0.93 -12.53 3.19
C TRP A 161 0.62 -12.30 4.68
N LEU A 162 0.89 -13.33 5.49
CA LEU A 162 0.99 -13.25 6.94
C LEU A 162 2.36 -13.77 7.39
N GLY A 163 3.03 -13.00 8.24
CA GLY A 163 4.33 -13.33 8.79
C GLY A 163 4.25 -14.05 10.13
N TRP A 164 5.14 -15.02 10.32
CA TRP A 164 5.23 -15.88 11.49
C TRP A 164 6.68 -15.96 11.98
N GLY A 165 6.85 -16.12 13.28
CA GLY A 165 8.17 -16.26 13.88
C GLY A 165 8.91 -17.49 13.39
N SER A 166 10.08 -17.29 12.80
CA SER A 166 11.03 -18.33 12.39
C SER A 166 12.08 -18.64 13.46
N GLY A 167 12.18 -17.81 14.51
CA GLY A 167 13.21 -17.91 15.54
C GLY A 167 14.52 -17.17 15.22
N GLY A 168 14.63 -16.53 14.05
CA GLY A 168 15.77 -15.69 13.66
C GLY A 168 15.41 -14.20 13.56
N LYS A 169 16.42 -13.32 13.54
CA LYS A 169 16.21 -11.85 13.45
C LYS A 169 15.99 -11.34 12.02
N GLU A 170 16.60 -12.00 11.04
CA GLU A 170 16.56 -11.60 9.62
C GLU A 170 15.78 -12.62 8.77
N THR A 171 15.04 -13.51 9.42
CA THR A 171 14.22 -14.53 8.76
C THR A 171 12.78 -14.48 9.26
N SER A 172 11.84 -14.97 8.48
CA SER A 172 10.44 -15.13 8.88
C SER A 172 9.83 -16.30 8.11
N LEU A 173 8.84 -16.98 8.69
CA LEU A 173 7.97 -17.88 7.94
C LEU A 173 6.80 -17.06 7.42
N CYS A 174 6.40 -17.21 6.16
CA CYS A 174 5.38 -16.36 5.54
C CYS A 174 4.37 -17.21 4.77
N THR A 175 3.12 -17.24 5.23
CA THR A 175 2.00 -17.86 4.48
C THR A 175 1.44 -16.83 3.51
N GLN A 176 1.18 -17.23 2.27
CA GLN A 176 0.76 -16.33 1.20
C GLN A 176 -0.35 -16.91 0.33
N ILE A 177 -1.18 -16.03 -0.21
CA ILE A 177 -2.15 -16.32 -1.28
C ILE A 177 -2.07 -15.23 -2.35
N CYS A 178 -2.12 -15.60 -3.63
CA CYS A 178 -2.18 -14.65 -4.73
C CYS A 178 -3.43 -14.88 -5.57
N PHE A 179 -4.43 -14.01 -5.41
CA PHE A 179 -5.67 -14.10 -6.18
C PHE A 179 -5.49 -13.88 -7.69
N LYS A 180 -4.53 -13.03 -8.08
CA LYS A 180 -4.30 -12.72 -9.51
C LYS A 180 -3.66 -13.86 -10.29
N GLU A 181 -2.78 -14.62 -9.63
CA GLU A 181 -2.00 -15.69 -10.25
C GLU A 181 -2.44 -17.08 -9.77
N SER A 182 -3.47 -17.15 -8.94
CA SER A 182 -4.11 -18.40 -8.51
C SER A 182 -3.14 -19.39 -7.82
N TRP A 183 -2.50 -18.95 -6.74
CA TRP A 183 -1.64 -19.81 -5.93
C TRP A 183 -1.67 -19.50 -4.44
N ILE A 184 -1.29 -20.50 -3.65
CA ILE A 184 -0.90 -20.37 -2.23
C ILE A 184 0.54 -20.83 -2.04
N LEU A 185 1.22 -20.26 -1.06
CA LEU A 185 2.65 -20.49 -0.84
C LEU A 185 3.00 -20.33 0.63
N LEU A 186 3.97 -21.11 1.08
CA LEU A 186 4.65 -20.88 2.35
C LEU A 186 6.14 -20.74 2.06
N ASP A 187 6.76 -19.69 2.60
CA ASP A 187 8.19 -19.48 2.49
C ASP A 187 8.90 -19.21 3.80
N VAL A 188 10.19 -19.56 3.83
CA VAL A 188 11.19 -18.94 4.68
C VAL A 188 11.66 -17.69 3.95
N TYR A 189 11.15 -16.53 4.35
CA TYR A 189 11.68 -15.25 3.93
C TYR A 189 13.01 -15.00 4.63
N ILE A 190 14.04 -14.63 3.87
CA ILE A 190 15.35 -14.28 4.39
C ILE A 190 15.69 -12.89 3.84
N GLY A 191 15.89 -11.92 4.74
CA GLY A 191 16.21 -10.54 4.39
C GLY A 191 17.46 -10.06 5.10
N GLY A 192 17.60 -8.73 5.21
CA GLY A 192 18.69 -8.12 5.96
C GLY A 192 20.05 -8.21 5.27
N ARG A 193 21.10 -7.88 6.02
CA ARG A 193 22.47 -7.79 5.46
C ARG A 193 23.11 -9.15 5.25
N ASN A 194 22.64 -10.18 5.97
CA ASN A 194 23.18 -11.53 5.89
C ASN A 194 22.31 -12.48 5.05
N CYS A 195 21.39 -11.97 4.20
CA CYS A 195 20.49 -12.85 3.43
C CYS A 195 21.26 -13.89 2.61
N GLU A 196 22.29 -13.45 1.88
CA GLU A 196 23.10 -14.36 1.05
C GLU A 196 23.76 -15.46 1.90
N ALA A 197 24.44 -15.08 2.98
CA ALA A 197 25.06 -16.02 3.91
C ALA A 197 24.05 -17.02 4.49
N HIS A 198 22.94 -16.54 5.06
CA HIS A 198 21.91 -17.39 5.66
C HIS A 198 21.26 -18.33 4.63
N PHE A 199 21.01 -17.85 3.41
CA PHE A 199 20.46 -18.67 2.35
C PHE A 199 21.41 -19.79 1.96
N HIS A 200 22.70 -19.51 1.78
CA HIS A 200 23.67 -20.53 1.41
C HIS A 200 23.93 -21.54 2.54
N LEU A 201 23.93 -21.11 3.80
CA LEU A 201 24.03 -22.01 4.95
C LEU A 201 22.84 -22.98 5.03
N LEU A 202 21.63 -22.51 4.74
CA LEU A 202 20.45 -23.38 4.65
C LEU A 202 20.50 -24.27 3.40
N LYS A 203 20.93 -23.73 2.26
CA LYS A 203 21.03 -24.46 0.97
C LYS A 203 22.07 -25.58 1.03
N ALA A 204 23.11 -25.45 1.85
CA ALA A 204 24.06 -26.53 2.13
C ALA A 204 23.42 -27.74 2.83
N GLN A 205 22.24 -27.57 3.44
CA GLN A 205 21.47 -28.63 4.08
C GLN A 205 20.25 -29.05 3.24
N LYS A 206 20.18 -28.67 1.96
CA LYS A 206 19.01 -28.84 1.10
C LYS A 206 18.48 -30.27 1.10
N GLU A 207 19.35 -31.25 0.84
CA GLU A 207 18.95 -32.66 0.70
C GLU A 207 18.36 -33.19 2.02
N GLN A 208 18.94 -32.79 3.15
CA GLN A 208 18.43 -33.17 4.47
C GLN A 208 17.08 -32.51 4.77
N ILE A 209 16.94 -31.22 4.46
CA ILE A 209 15.70 -30.46 4.67
C ILE A 209 14.55 -31.06 3.83
N GLU A 210 14.79 -31.31 2.54
CA GLU A 210 13.78 -31.88 1.64
C GLU A 210 13.43 -33.33 2.01
N ALA A 211 14.39 -34.09 2.56
CA ALA A 211 14.14 -35.44 3.08
C ALA A 211 13.29 -35.42 4.37
N GLU A 212 13.55 -34.49 5.30
CA GLU A 212 12.76 -34.33 6.53
C GLU A 212 11.33 -33.85 6.25
N LEU A 213 11.16 -32.96 5.26
CA LEU A 213 9.84 -32.49 4.83
C LEU A 213 9.09 -33.51 3.96
N GLY A 214 9.81 -34.38 3.26
CA GLY A 214 9.22 -35.37 2.34
C GLY A 214 8.75 -34.78 1.01
N TYR A 215 9.19 -33.57 0.66
CA TYR A 215 8.89 -32.92 -0.63
C TYR A 215 9.98 -31.90 -1.01
N PRO A 216 10.17 -31.65 -2.33
CA PRO A 216 11.15 -30.69 -2.80
C PRO A 216 10.71 -29.24 -2.53
N LEU A 217 11.69 -28.34 -2.38
CA LEU A 217 11.47 -26.91 -2.22
C LEU A 217 12.02 -26.13 -3.42
N VAL A 218 11.51 -24.92 -3.59
CA VAL A 218 12.12 -23.92 -4.48
C VAL A 218 13.12 -23.10 -3.66
N TRP A 219 14.36 -23.05 -4.13
CA TRP A 219 15.46 -22.32 -3.51
C TRP A 219 15.82 -21.11 -4.37
N ASP A 220 15.25 -19.96 -4.02
CA ASP A 220 15.36 -18.72 -4.79
C ASP A 220 16.37 -17.75 -4.13
N ASP A 221 17.61 -17.78 -4.60
CA ASP A 221 18.71 -16.93 -4.11
C ASP A 221 18.55 -15.46 -4.51
N ARG A 222 17.76 -15.17 -5.55
CA ARG A 222 17.56 -13.83 -6.12
C ARG A 222 18.84 -12.98 -6.11
N PRO A 223 19.88 -13.36 -6.89
CA PRO A 223 21.19 -12.70 -6.82
C PRO A 223 21.10 -11.19 -7.00
N GLY A 224 21.72 -10.42 -6.10
CA GLY A 224 21.70 -8.96 -6.11
C GLY A 224 20.44 -8.31 -5.47
N MET A 225 19.47 -9.10 -5.03
CA MET A 225 18.30 -8.61 -4.30
C MET A 225 18.55 -8.55 -2.80
N LYS A 226 17.84 -7.66 -2.10
CA LYS A 226 17.94 -7.50 -0.63
C LYS A 226 17.28 -8.64 0.17
N SER A 227 16.79 -9.67 -0.51
CA SER A 227 16.11 -10.79 0.11
C SER A 227 16.11 -12.00 -0.81
N CYS A 228 16.05 -13.16 -0.20
CA CYS A 228 16.07 -14.50 -0.78
C CYS A 228 14.92 -15.29 -0.15
N SER A 229 14.50 -16.41 -0.75
CA SER A 229 13.34 -17.16 -0.27
C SER A 229 13.48 -18.65 -0.54
N ILE A 230 13.04 -19.47 0.41
CA ILE A 230 12.98 -20.93 0.29
C ILE A 230 11.52 -21.32 0.49
N PHE A 231 10.86 -21.90 -0.50
CA PHE A 231 9.41 -21.99 -0.48
C PHE A 231 8.83 -23.24 -1.12
N ILE A 232 7.58 -23.52 -0.73
CA ILE A 232 6.69 -24.47 -1.39
C ILE A 232 5.46 -23.71 -1.90
N LYS A 233 5.09 -23.96 -3.16
CA LYS A 233 3.97 -23.31 -3.85
C LYS A 233 2.98 -24.36 -4.34
N LYS A 234 1.68 -24.07 -4.22
CA LYS A 234 0.59 -24.87 -4.79
C LYS A 234 -0.29 -23.96 -5.65
N GLU A 235 -0.42 -24.30 -6.93
CA GLU A 235 -1.40 -23.66 -7.83
C GLU A 235 -2.81 -24.10 -7.40
N VAL A 236 -3.74 -23.15 -7.32
CA VAL A 236 -5.11 -23.35 -6.80
C VAL A 236 -6.10 -22.42 -7.49
N GLU A 237 -7.39 -22.74 -7.50
CA GLU A 237 -8.40 -21.78 -7.97
C GLU A 237 -8.81 -20.87 -6.81
N THR A 238 -8.35 -19.63 -6.82
CA THR A 238 -8.52 -18.72 -5.68
C THR A 238 -9.88 -18.01 -5.64
N ASN A 239 -10.60 -17.93 -6.78
CA ASN A 239 -11.92 -17.29 -6.82
C ASN A 239 -13.05 -18.20 -6.29
N ASP A 240 -12.77 -19.50 -6.10
CA ASP A 240 -13.69 -20.45 -5.48
C ASP A 240 -13.55 -20.43 -3.95
N ARG A 241 -14.39 -19.60 -3.30
CA ARG A 241 -14.44 -19.47 -1.83
C ARG A 241 -14.72 -20.78 -1.10
N SER A 242 -15.40 -21.75 -1.72
CA SER A 242 -15.72 -23.03 -1.07
C SER A 242 -14.47 -23.86 -0.76
N ARG A 243 -13.32 -23.53 -1.37
CA ARG A 243 -12.05 -24.24 -1.20
C ARG A 243 -11.09 -23.56 -0.23
N TRP A 244 -11.44 -22.39 0.31
CA TRP A 244 -10.52 -21.64 1.17
C TRP A 244 -10.20 -22.37 2.49
N GLU A 245 -11.10 -23.22 2.98
CA GLU A 245 -10.83 -24.15 4.08
C GLU A 245 -9.69 -25.13 3.73
N GLU A 246 -9.74 -25.76 2.55
CA GLU A 246 -8.69 -26.66 2.05
C GLU A 246 -7.33 -25.94 2.01
N TYR A 247 -7.33 -24.69 1.54
CA TYR A 247 -6.11 -23.90 1.39
C TYR A 247 -5.54 -23.49 2.75
N SER A 248 -6.41 -23.13 3.70
CA SER A 248 -6.03 -22.79 5.06
C SER A 248 -5.40 -23.98 5.77
N HIS A 249 -6.02 -25.16 5.69
CA HIS A 249 -5.45 -26.40 6.23
C HIS A 249 -4.10 -26.75 5.58
N TRP A 250 -3.97 -26.59 4.26
CA TRP A 250 -2.70 -26.82 3.58
C TRP A 250 -1.60 -25.87 4.10
N LEU A 251 -1.89 -24.58 4.22
CA LEU A 251 -0.96 -23.57 4.74
C LEU A 251 -0.58 -23.84 6.20
N LEU A 252 -1.53 -24.17 7.07
CA LEU A 252 -1.29 -24.47 8.49
C LEU A 252 -0.41 -25.72 8.68
N ASN A 253 -0.67 -26.77 7.89
CA ASN A 253 0.15 -27.99 7.93
C ASN A 253 1.59 -27.71 7.47
N ARG A 254 1.75 -27.00 6.35
CA ARG A 254 3.09 -26.61 5.87
C ARG A 254 3.78 -25.69 6.87
N LEU A 255 3.05 -24.78 7.51
CA LEU A 255 3.61 -23.87 8.52
C LEU A 255 4.16 -24.63 9.73
N ALA A 256 3.47 -25.67 10.18
CA ALA A 256 3.95 -26.54 11.26
C ALA A 256 5.22 -27.31 10.83
N GLU A 257 5.19 -27.96 9.68
CA GLU A 257 6.34 -28.73 9.16
C GLU A 257 7.57 -27.84 8.94
N PHE A 258 7.39 -26.65 8.35
CA PHE A 258 8.48 -25.67 8.21
C PHE A 258 8.95 -25.18 9.58
N GLY A 259 8.03 -25.00 10.53
CA GLY A 259 8.36 -24.64 11.91
C GLY A 259 9.31 -25.67 12.54
N ASP A 260 9.00 -26.95 12.41
CA ASP A 260 9.78 -28.05 12.99
C ASP A 260 11.16 -28.20 12.32
N VAL A 261 11.22 -28.09 10.99
CA VAL A 261 12.46 -28.29 10.22
C VAL A 261 13.36 -27.06 10.22
N PHE A 262 12.81 -25.86 10.02
CA PHE A 262 13.63 -24.65 9.85
C PHE A 262 13.96 -23.93 11.15
N ARG A 263 13.09 -23.90 12.16
CA ARG A 263 13.37 -23.12 13.40
C ARG A 263 14.67 -23.55 14.10
N PRO A 264 14.97 -24.86 14.25
CA PRO A 264 16.24 -25.28 14.87
C PRO A 264 17.46 -24.83 14.06
N ARG A 265 17.38 -24.93 12.73
CA ARG A 265 18.45 -24.55 11.81
C ARG A 265 18.67 -23.04 11.79
N ILE A 266 17.59 -22.27 11.73
CA ILE A 266 17.61 -20.80 11.74
C ILE A 266 18.24 -20.26 13.02
N LYS A 267 17.99 -20.88 14.17
CA LYS A 267 18.60 -20.49 15.46
C LYS A 267 20.11 -20.71 15.52
N GLN A 268 20.65 -21.59 14.67
CA GLN A 268 22.07 -21.93 14.60
C GLN A 268 22.79 -21.18 13.49
N LEU A 269 22.10 -20.32 12.73
CA LEU A 269 22.72 -19.58 11.64
C LEU A 269 23.69 -18.53 12.19
N GLU A 270 24.96 -18.69 11.83
CA GLU A 270 26.01 -17.71 12.07
C GLU A 270 26.56 -17.25 10.72
N ALA A 271 26.24 -16.03 10.30
CA ALA A 271 26.60 -15.51 8.97
C ALA A 271 28.11 -15.58 8.67
N SER A 272 28.96 -15.53 9.70
CA SER A 272 30.43 -15.66 9.58
C SER A 272 30.91 -17.05 9.16
N GLU A 273 30.08 -18.09 9.25
CA GLU A 273 30.42 -19.43 8.79
C GLU A 273 30.36 -19.58 7.27
N TRP A 274 29.74 -18.62 6.58
CA TRP A 274 29.72 -18.58 5.13
C TRP A 274 30.75 -17.60 4.60
N VAL A 275 31.62 -18.10 3.72
CA VAL A 275 32.59 -17.29 2.97
C VAL A 275 32.15 -17.31 1.51
N PRO A 276 31.90 -16.14 0.88
CA PRO A 276 31.65 -16.09 -0.55
C PRO A 276 32.80 -16.75 -1.29
N ALA A 277 32.51 -17.53 -2.32
CA ALA A 277 33.56 -17.99 -3.22
C ALA A 277 34.26 -16.74 -3.77
N THR A 278 35.55 -16.57 -3.45
CA THR A 278 36.34 -15.48 -4.00
C THR A 278 36.28 -15.58 -5.52
N ASP A 279 35.80 -14.53 -6.18
CA ASP A 279 35.82 -14.44 -7.63
C ASP A 279 37.29 -14.49 -8.05
N SER A 280 37.75 -15.64 -8.53
CA SER A 280 39.13 -15.91 -8.94
C SER A 280 39.50 -15.18 -10.25
N ARG A 281 39.00 -13.95 -10.44
CA ARG A 281 39.22 -13.09 -11.60
C ARG A 281 40.23 -11.97 -11.36
N GLU A 282 40.73 -11.76 -10.14
CA GLU A 282 41.74 -10.72 -9.86
C GLU A 282 43.18 -11.22 -9.64
N ALA A 283 43.45 -12.52 -9.78
CA ALA A 283 44.82 -13.05 -9.60
C ALA A 283 45.67 -13.11 -10.89
N ALA A 284 45.22 -12.54 -12.01
CA ALA A 284 45.91 -12.63 -13.31
C ALA A 284 46.41 -11.29 -13.88
N VAL A 285 46.43 -10.20 -13.10
CA VAL A 285 46.86 -8.87 -13.59
C VAL A 285 48.21 -8.41 -13.02
N GLU A 286 48.82 -9.13 -12.09
CA GLU A 286 50.21 -8.89 -11.69
C GLU A 286 51.08 -10.07 -12.14
N LEU A 287 51.46 -10.09 -13.41
CA LEU A 287 52.68 -10.70 -13.96
C LEU A 287 52.69 -10.42 -15.47
N ASP A 288 53.01 -9.18 -15.84
CA ASP A 288 53.64 -8.81 -17.12
C ASP A 288 54.46 -7.52 -16.95
#